data_AF-A0A5B0IBQ2-F1
#
_entry.id   AF-A0A5B0IBQ2-F1
#
_cell.length_a   1.000
_cell.length_b   1.000
_cell.length_c   1.000
_cell.angle_alpha   90.00
_cell.angle_beta   90.00
_cell.angle_gamma   90.00
#
_symmetry.space_group_name_H-M   'P 1'
#
loop_
_entity.id
_entity.type
_entity.pdbx_description
1 polymer ?
#
loop_
_entity_poly.entity_id
_entity_poly.type
_entity_poly.pdbx_seq_one_letter_code
_entity_poly.pdbx_strand_id
1 'polypeptide(L)'
;MTARPTTAELVHAGLRRCAAARRQVTARYDRGALTATEWADALASLHARWWAVLARTAVADHAIPLVYIAAVSDAEASARRSAADWACTAAAAAATRVA
;
A
#
# COMPACT_ATOMS: atom_id res chain seq x y z
N MET A 1 26.94 20.51 -5.78
CA MET A 1 26.46 19.19 -6.24
C MET A 1 25.63 18.58 -5.14
N THR A 2 24.31 18.46 -5.30
CA THR A 2 23.49 17.65 -4.40
C THR A 2 23.75 16.19 -4.72
N ALA A 3 24.25 15.43 -3.75
CA ALA A 3 24.43 14.00 -3.89
C ALA A 3 23.09 13.33 -4.24
N ARG A 4 23.12 12.34 -5.14
CA ARG A 4 21.92 11.60 -5.52
C ARG A 4 21.42 10.84 -4.28
N PRO A 5 20.13 10.95 -3.92
CA PRO A 5 19.60 10.26 -2.74
C PRO A 5 19.78 8.75 -2.87
N THR A 6 20.17 8.13 -1.78
CA THR A 6 20.38 6.69 -1.65
C THR A 6 19.06 5.91 -1.68
N THR A 7 19.13 4.62 -1.99
CA THR A 7 17.95 3.72 -1.96
C THR A 7 17.27 3.74 -0.59
N ALA A 8 18.03 3.72 0.50
CA ALA A 8 17.51 3.77 1.87
C ALA A 8 16.74 5.08 2.15
N GLU A 9 17.23 6.22 1.67
CA GLU A 9 16.54 7.51 1.82
C GLU A 9 15.23 7.55 1.02
N LEU A 10 15.22 6.98 -0.18
CA LEU A 10 14.00 6.88 -1.01
C LEU A 10 12.96 5.97 -0.36
N VAL A 11 13.38 4.81 0.15
CA VAL A 11 12.51 3.87 0.88
C VAL A 11 11.92 4.54 2.13
N HIS A 12 12.76 5.19 2.92
CA HIS A 12 12.31 5.86 4.15
C HIS A 12 11.37 7.05 3.86
N ALA A 13 11.65 7.83 2.81
CA ALA A 13 10.74 8.88 2.36
C ALA A 13 9.39 8.31 1.88
N GLY A 14 9.41 7.18 1.18
CA GLY A 14 8.20 6.46 0.76
C GLY A 14 7.38 5.96 1.94
N LEU A 15 8.01 5.33 2.95
CA LEU A 15 7.34 4.89 4.18
C LEU A 15 6.65 6.05 4.89
N ARG A 16 7.33 7.19 5.06
CA ARG A 16 6.75 8.37 5.70
C ARG A 16 5.54 8.90 4.93
N ARG A 17 5.62 8.96 3.60
CA ARG A 17 4.52 9.43 2.75
C ARG A 17 3.32 8.48 2.80
N CYS A 18 3.54 7.17 2.73
CA CYS A 18 2.48 6.17 2.89
C CYS A 18 1.85 6.24 4.30
N ALA A 19 2.66 6.35 5.36
CA ALA A 19 2.14 6.50 6.72
C ALA A 19 1.28 7.77 6.89
N ALA A 20 1.69 8.89 6.27
CA ALA A 20 0.92 10.13 6.28
C ALA A 20 -0.42 9.98 5.53
N ALA A 21 -0.39 9.38 4.35
CA ALA A 21 -1.59 9.15 3.55
C ALA A 21 -2.56 8.16 4.23
N ARG A 22 -2.05 7.10 4.89
CA ARG A 22 -2.86 6.20 5.71
C ARG A 22 -3.57 6.96 6.83
N ARG A 23 -2.86 7.82 7.56
CA ARG A 23 -3.46 8.66 8.62
C ARG A 23 -4.55 9.58 8.07
N GLN A 24 -4.30 10.22 6.91
CA GLN A 24 -5.29 11.09 6.28
C GLN A 24 -6.56 10.35 5.84
N VAL A 25 -6.40 9.18 5.21
CA VAL A 25 -7.53 8.35 4.76
C VAL A 25 -8.33 7.82 5.95
N THR A 26 -7.65 7.38 7.01
CA THR A 26 -8.30 6.93 8.26
C THR A 26 -9.07 8.07 8.92
N ALA A 27 -8.47 9.26 9.06
CA ALA A 27 -9.14 10.42 9.63
C ALA A 27 -10.34 10.92 8.80
N ARG A 28 -10.40 10.62 7.49
CA ARG A 28 -11.58 10.90 6.67
C ARG A 28 -12.69 9.88 6.94
N TYR A 29 -12.35 8.61 7.05
CA TYR A 29 -13.29 7.56 7.43
C TYR A 29 -13.87 7.79 8.83
N ASP A 30 -13.03 8.09 9.82
CA ASP A 30 -13.48 8.35 11.20
C ASP A 30 -14.45 9.53 11.31
N ARG A 31 -14.36 10.50 10.38
CA ARG A 31 -15.28 11.64 10.27
C ARG A 31 -16.52 11.36 9.42
N GLY A 32 -16.71 10.12 8.97
CA GLY A 32 -17.82 9.72 8.10
C GLY A 32 -17.73 10.28 6.66
N ALA A 33 -16.58 10.83 6.27
CA ALA A 33 -16.37 11.41 4.93
C ALA A 33 -15.97 10.36 3.87
N LEU A 34 -15.85 9.10 4.27
CA LEU A 34 -15.68 7.94 3.40
C LEU A 34 -16.58 6.83 3.93
N THR A 35 -17.18 6.09 3.02
CA THR A 35 -17.78 4.79 3.32
C THR A 35 -16.69 3.76 3.67
N ALA A 36 -17.09 2.66 4.31
CA ALA A 36 -16.16 1.57 4.64
C ALA A 36 -15.48 0.99 3.38
N THR A 37 -16.22 0.90 2.26
CA THR A 37 -15.71 0.43 0.97
C THR A 37 -14.69 1.41 0.39
N GLU A 38 -15.00 2.71 0.35
CA GLU A 38 -14.05 3.71 -0.16
C GLU A 38 -12.78 3.81 0.69
N TRP A 39 -12.92 3.62 2.01
CA TRP A 39 -11.78 3.54 2.91
C TRP A 39 -10.91 2.30 2.63
N ALA A 40 -11.52 1.13 2.47
CA ALA A 40 -10.82 -0.11 2.13
C ALA A 40 -10.10 0.00 0.77
N ASP A 41 -10.76 0.54 -0.26
CA ASP A 41 -10.18 0.74 -1.60
C ASP A 41 -9.01 1.75 -1.57
N ALA A 42 -9.13 2.81 -0.78
CA ALA A 42 -8.07 3.79 -0.61
C ALA A 42 -6.85 3.18 0.08
N LEU A 43 -7.05 2.34 1.10
CA LEU A 43 -5.96 1.61 1.76
C LEU A 43 -5.31 0.57 0.84
N ALA A 44 -6.12 -0.19 0.09
CA ALA A 44 -5.64 -1.15 -0.90
C ALA A 44 -4.77 -0.47 -1.98
N SER A 45 -5.23 0.67 -2.49
CA SER A 45 -4.51 1.48 -3.48
C SER A 45 -3.19 2.03 -2.94
N LEU A 46 -3.18 2.49 -1.68
CA LEU A 46 -1.97 2.94 -1.00
C LEU A 46 -0.95 1.80 -0.88
N HIS A 47 -1.44 0.62 -0.52
CA HIS A 47 -0.64 -0.57 -0.33
C HIS A 47 0.00 -1.03 -1.64
N ALA A 48 -0.79 -1.14 -2.72
CA ALA A 48 -0.28 -1.49 -4.04
C ALA A 48 0.78 -0.49 -4.54
N ARG A 49 0.58 0.81 -4.30
CA ARG A 49 1.53 1.85 -4.70
C ARG A 49 2.85 1.78 -3.95
N TRP A 50 2.82 1.40 -2.67
CA TRP A 50 4.02 1.21 -1.86
C TRP A 50 4.89 0.08 -2.42
N TRP A 51 4.29 -1.08 -2.70
CA TRP A 51 5.01 -2.22 -3.24
C TRP A 51 5.58 -1.97 -4.64
N ALA A 52 4.84 -1.29 -5.52
CA ALA A 52 5.33 -0.90 -6.83
C ALA A 52 6.51 0.10 -6.77
N VAL A 53 6.64 0.90 -5.70
CA VAL A 53 7.83 1.73 -5.47
C VAL A 53 9.00 0.86 -5.03
N LEU A 54 8.77 -0.01 -4.03
CA LEU A 54 9.79 -0.92 -3.53
C LEU A 54 10.38 -1.80 -4.64
N ALA A 55 9.53 -2.42 -5.46
CA ALA A 55 9.94 -3.25 -6.58
C ALA A 55 10.82 -2.48 -7.58
N ARG A 56 10.42 -1.25 -7.95
CA ARG A 56 11.23 -0.39 -8.85
C ARG A 56 12.57 0.00 -8.25
N THR A 57 12.61 0.36 -6.96
CA THR A 57 13.88 0.67 -6.29
C THR A 57 14.78 -0.56 -6.13
N ALA A 58 14.20 -1.74 -5.90
CA ALA A 58 14.96 -2.97 -5.76
C ALA A 58 15.56 -3.44 -7.09
N VAL A 59 14.85 -3.25 -8.21
CA VAL A 59 15.37 -3.55 -9.56
C VAL A 59 16.48 -2.57 -9.99
N ALA A 60 16.39 -1.31 -9.57
CA ALA A 60 17.35 -0.27 -9.95
C ALA A 60 18.68 -0.34 -9.15
N ASP A 61 18.70 -1.08 -8.04
CA ASP A 61 19.87 -1.22 -7.19
C ASP A 61 20.49 -2.61 -7.38
N HIS A 62 21.52 -2.69 -8.23
CA HIS A 62 22.22 -3.93 -8.53
C HIS A 62 22.97 -4.54 -7.33
N ALA A 63 23.05 -3.83 -6.20
CA ALA A 63 23.59 -4.37 -4.95
C ALA A 63 22.52 -5.12 -4.12
N ILE A 64 21.23 -4.99 -4.46
CA ILE A 64 20.15 -5.70 -3.76
C ILE A 64 20.04 -7.13 -4.31
N PRO A 65 20.22 -8.17 -3.47
CA PRO A 65 20.11 -9.55 -3.92
C PRO A 65 18.74 -9.84 -4.53
N LEU A 66 18.72 -10.60 -5.64
CA LEU A 66 17.48 -11.03 -6.33
C LEU A 66 16.44 -11.68 -5.40
N VAL A 67 16.88 -12.31 -4.31
CA VAL A 67 16.02 -12.89 -3.26
C VAL A 67 15.14 -11.82 -2.58
N TYR A 68 15.67 -10.61 -2.36
CA TYR A 68 14.89 -9.51 -1.83
C TYR A 68 13.86 -8.99 -2.84
N ILE A 69 14.20 -8.96 -4.13
CA ILE A 69 13.26 -8.58 -5.20
C ILE A 69 12.09 -9.58 -5.28
N ALA A 70 12.40 -10.88 -5.19
CA ALA A 70 11.38 -11.94 -5.17
C ALA A 70 10.48 -11.85 -3.93
N ALA A 71 11.05 -11.63 -2.74
CA ALA A 71 10.29 -11.48 -1.50
C ALA A 71 9.37 -10.25 -1.51
N VAL A 72 9.86 -9.13 -2.08
CA VAL A 72 9.06 -7.91 -2.25
C VAL A 72 7.91 -8.12 -3.22
N SER A 73 8.17 -8.82 -4.33
CA SER A 73 7.14 -9.12 -5.34
C SER A 73 6.07 -10.08 -4.80
N ASP A 74 6.46 -11.07 -3.99
CA ASP A 74 5.52 -12.00 -3.36
C ASP A 74 4.68 -11.32 -2.28
N ALA A 75 5.29 -10.45 -1.47
CA ALA A 75 4.57 -9.66 -0.49
C ALA A 75 3.59 -8.65 -1.14
N GLU A 76 3.95 -8.07 -2.30
CA GLU A 76 3.04 -7.27 -3.12
C GLU A 76 1.82 -8.08 -3.58
N ALA A 77 2.07 -9.27 -4.15
CA ALA A 77 1.02 -10.14 -4.65
C ALA A 77 0.10 -10.64 -3.52
N SER A 78 0.68 -11.03 -2.40
CA SER A 78 -0.04 -11.46 -1.19
C SER A 78 -0.99 -10.38 -0.70
N ALA A 79 -0.51 -9.15 -0.64
CA ALA A 79 -1.34 -8.10 -0.12
C ALA A 79 -2.37 -7.56 -1.10
N ARG A 80 -2.15 -7.68 -2.42
CA ARG A 80 -3.23 -7.46 -3.41
C ARG A 80 -4.36 -8.47 -3.19
N ARG A 81 -4.04 -9.73 -2.91
CA ARG A 81 -5.03 -10.76 -2.59
C ARG A 81 -5.78 -10.43 -1.30
N SER A 82 -5.06 -10.11 -0.21
CA SER A 82 -5.71 -9.68 1.04
C SER A 82 -6.62 -8.48 0.87
N ALA A 83 -6.21 -7.50 0.07
CA ALA A 83 -7.03 -6.32 -0.21
C ALA A 83 -8.32 -6.68 -0.98
N ALA A 84 -8.23 -7.55 -1.98
CA ALA A 84 -9.40 -8.04 -2.72
C ALA A 84 -10.36 -8.81 -1.80
N ASP A 85 -9.83 -9.66 -0.92
CA ASP A 85 -10.64 -10.39 0.06
C ASP A 85 -11.36 -9.45 1.03
N TRP A 86 -10.68 -8.40 1.50
CA TRP A 86 -11.29 -7.39 2.37
C TRP A 86 -12.38 -6.58 1.66
N ALA A 87 -12.18 -6.22 0.39
CA ALA A 87 -13.20 -5.55 -0.41
C ALA A 87 -14.43 -6.47 -0.60
N CYS A 88 -14.21 -7.75 -0.88
CA CYS A 88 -15.27 -8.74 -1.02
C CYS A 88 -16.06 -8.93 0.28
N THR A 89 -15.38 -9.08 1.42
CA THR A 89 -16.04 -9.23 2.73
C THR A 89 -16.78 -7.96 3.16
N ALA A 90 -16.24 -6.78 2.88
CA ALA A 90 -16.93 -5.51 3.14
C ALA A 90 -18.22 -5.38 2.31
N ALA A 91 -18.18 -5.75 1.02
CA ALA A 91 -19.35 -5.75 0.15
C ALA A 91 -20.42 -6.75 0.61
N ALA A 92 -20.02 -7.96 1.02
CA ALA A 92 -20.93 -8.96 1.56
C ALA A 92 -21.61 -8.48 2.86
N ALA A 93 -20.84 -7.90 3.79
CA ALA A 93 -21.37 -7.37 5.04
C ALA A 93 -22.35 -6.20 4.82
N ALA A 94 -22.10 -5.36 3.81
CA ALA A 94 -23.01 -4.27 3.44
C ALA A 94 -24.34 -4.80 2.87
N ALA A 95 -24.31 -5.84 2.03
CA ALA A 95 -25.50 -6.46 1.46
C ALA A 95 -26.40 -7.10 2.53
N THR A 96 -25.82 -7.80 3.50
CA THR A 96 -26.56 -8.43 4.60
C THR A 96 -27.25 -7.42 5.52
N ARG A 97 -26.73 -6.19 5.60
CA ARG A 97 -27.27 -5.14 6.48
C ARG A 97 -28.45 -4.36 5.86
N VAL A 98 -28.72 -4.56 4.56
CA VAL A 98 -29.81 -3.92 3.82
C VAL A 98 -31.02 -4.86 3.64
N ALA A 99 -30.84 -6.16 3.87
CA ALA A 99 -31.89 -7.17 3.90
C ALA A 99 -32.54 -7.27 5.29
#